data_AF-A0A7Y8LXL0-F1
#
_entry.id   AF-A0A7Y8LXL0-F1
#
_cell.length_a   1.000
_cell.length_b   1.000
_cell.length_c   1.000
_cell.angle_alpha   90.00
_cell.angle_beta   90.00
_cell.angle_gamma   90.00
#
_symmetry.space_group_name_H-M   'P 1'
#
loop_
_entity.id
_entity.type
_entity.pdbx_description
1 polymer ?
#
loop_
_entity_poly.entity_id
_entity_poly.type
_entity_poly.pdbx_seq_one_letter_code
_entity_poly.pdbx_strand_id
1 'polypeptide(L)'
;MSENPLKVFETIDPELLKLVDETRTFAFSDGALPRKFKILVAMALDASQGTVEGVRALAQLALNAGATKEEIMETIRVAQYICGVGCVYISAHAFKDIFK
;
A
#
# COMPACT_ATOMS: atom_id res chain seq x y z
N MET A 1 -0.02 -17.99 -3.84
CA MET A 1 -0.72 -16.76 -4.26
C MET A 1 -2.05 -16.77 -3.54
N SER A 2 -2.26 -15.84 -2.61
CA SER A 2 -3.58 -15.63 -2.01
C SER A 2 -4.56 -15.17 -3.10
N GLU A 3 -5.79 -15.68 -3.07
CA GLU A 3 -6.85 -15.27 -3.99
C GLU A 3 -7.15 -13.77 -3.81
N ASN A 4 -7.46 -13.06 -4.92
CA ASN A 4 -7.83 -11.65 -4.86
C ASN A 4 -9.10 -11.49 -4.00
N PRO A 5 -9.07 -10.78 -2.85
CA PRO A 5 -10.22 -10.67 -1.97
C PRO A 5 -11.42 -9.98 -2.63
N LEU A 6 -11.19 -9.19 -3.69
CA LEU A 6 -12.26 -8.51 -4.43
C LEU A 6 -12.99 -9.40 -5.44
N LYS A 7 -12.54 -10.64 -5.66
CA LYS A 7 -13.13 -11.55 -6.65
C LYS A 7 -14.62 -11.83 -6.42
N VAL A 8 -15.07 -11.79 -5.16
CA VAL A 8 -16.51 -11.92 -4.85
C VAL A 8 -17.36 -10.85 -5.55
N PHE A 9 -16.83 -9.65 -5.78
CA PHE A 9 -17.53 -8.56 -6.45
C PHE A 9 -17.71 -8.78 -7.95
N GLU A 10 -17.01 -9.75 -8.57
CA GLU A 10 -17.28 -10.15 -9.95
C GLU A 10 -18.70 -10.72 -10.14
N THR A 11 -19.31 -11.23 -9.07
CA THR A 11 -20.66 -11.80 -9.10
C THR A 11 -21.69 -10.95 -8.38
N ILE A 12 -21.34 -10.33 -7.25
CA ILE A 12 -22.31 -9.59 -6.42
C ILE A 12 -22.53 -8.14 -6.87
N ASP A 13 -21.50 -7.47 -7.41
CA ASP A 13 -21.60 -6.10 -7.91
C ASP A 13 -20.41 -5.77 -8.85
N PRO A 14 -20.50 -6.16 -10.13
CA PRO A 14 -19.41 -5.96 -11.09
C PRO A 14 -19.15 -4.49 -11.42
N GLU A 15 -20.16 -3.62 -11.33
CA GLU A 15 -20.02 -2.20 -11.61
C GLU A 15 -19.21 -1.50 -10.51
N LEU A 16 -19.45 -1.86 -9.24
CA LEU A 16 -18.63 -1.39 -8.14
C LEU A 16 -17.17 -1.86 -8.26
N LEU A 17 -16.94 -3.13 -8.61
CA LEU A 17 -15.58 -3.65 -8.82
C LEU A 17 -14.85 -2.84 -9.90
N LYS A 18 -15.51 -2.60 -11.03
CA LYS A 18 -14.97 -1.77 -12.12
C LYS A 18 -14.61 -0.37 -11.64
N LEU A 19 -15.50 0.29 -10.89
CA LEU A 19 -15.24 1.64 -10.36
C LEU A 19 -14.07 1.68 -9.39
N VAL A 20 -13.93 0.66 -8.54
CA VAL A 20 -12.80 0.52 -7.61
C VAL A 20 -11.47 0.39 -8.37
N ASP A 21 -11.43 -0.44 -9.41
CA ASP A 21 -10.22 -0.64 -10.23
C ASP A 21 -9.86 0.61 -11.05
N GLU A 22 -10.85 1.29 -11.63
CA GLU A 22 -10.66 2.56 -12.35
C GLU A 22 -10.12 3.64 -11.40
N THR A 23 -10.71 3.77 -10.20
CA THR A 23 -10.28 4.72 -9.18
C THR A 23 -8.85 4.44 -8.72
N ARG A 24 -8.52 3.17 -8.45
CA ARG A 24 -7.17 2.74 -8.07
C ARG A 24 -6.15 3.08 -9.17
N THR A 25 -6.52 2.81 -10.43
CA THR A 25 -5.66 3.08 -11.59
C THR A 25 -5.43 4.57 -11.76
N PHE A 26 -6.49 5.37 -11.68
CA PHE A 26 -6.41 6.82 -11.77
C PHE A 26 -5.55 7.41 -10.64
N ALA A 27 -5.80 7.02 -9.39
CA ALA A 27 -5.07 7.51 -8.22
C ALA A 27 -3.56 7.26 -8.35
N PHE A 28 -3.15 6.06 -8.78
CA PHE A 28 -1.73 5.68 -8.91
C PHE A 28 -1.12 5.90 -10.29
N SER A 29 -1.85 6.52 -11.23
CA SER A 29 -1.27 6.94 -12.52
C SER A 29 -0.12 7.93 -12.31
N ASP A 30 0.88 7.95 -13.19
CA ASP A 30 1.93 8.95 -13.14
C ASP A 30 1.37 10.36 -13.45
N GLY A 31 1.98 11.37 -12.84
CA GLY A 31 1.61 12.77 -13.02
C GLY A 31 2.63 13.69 -12.34
N ALA A 32 2.17 14.79 -11.74
CA ALA A 32 3.05 15.69 -10.99
C ALA A 32 3.81 14.99 -9.86
N LEU A 33 3.18 13.98 -9.24
CA LEU A 33 3.87 13.01 -8.40
C LEU A 33 4.06 11.71 -9.19
N PRO A 34 5.30 11.19 -9.30
CA PRO A 34 5.54 9.84 -9.81
C PRO A 34 4.74 8.79 -9.02
N ARG A 35 4.28 7.76 -9.70
CA ARG A 35 3.48 6.65 -9.15
C ARG A 35 4.08 6.09 -7.86
N LYS A 36 5.40 5.90 -7.82
CA LYS A 36 6.13 5.43 -6.65
C LYS A 36 5.78 6.20 -5.37
N PHE A 37 5.84 7.53 -5.43
CA PHE A 37 5.61 8.37 -4.24
C PHE A 37 4.16 8.31 -3.78
N LYS A 38 3.21 8.20 -4.71
CA LYS A 38 1.78 8.02 -4.37
C LYS A 38 1.55 6.71 -3.62
N ILE A 39 2.23 5.62 -4.02
CA ILE A 39 2.14 4.32 -3.34
C ILE A 39 2.78 4.41 -1.95
N LEU A 40 3.94 5.07 -1.81
CA LEU A 40 4.57 5.29 -0.50
C LEU A 40 3.65 6.08 0.45
N VAL A 41 2.99 7.13 -0.04
CA VAL A 41 1.99 7.89 0.75
C VAL A 41 0.84 6.97 1.17
N ALA A 42 0.27 6.18 0.26
CA ALA A 42 -0.78 5.23 0.60
C ALA A 42 -0.31 4.22 1.66
N MET A 43 0.91 3.69 1.54
CA MET A 43 1.49 2.75 2.50
C MET A 43 1.63 3.37 3.90
N ALA A 44 2.02 4.65 4.00
CA ALA A 44 2.08 5.37 5.27
C ALA A 44 0.68 5.51 5.91
N LEU A 45 -0.35 5.78 5.10
CA LEU A 45 -1.73 5.85 5.57
C LEU A 45 -2.19 4.49 6.11
N ASP A 46 -1.95 3.41 5.36
CA ASP A 46 -2.28 2.05 5.79
C ASP A 46 -1.57 1.65 7.09
N ALA A 47 -0.29 2.04 7.24
CA ALA A 47 0.46 1.83 8.47
C ALA A 47 -0.16 2.60 9.66
N SER A 48 -0.62 3.83 9.42
CA SER A 48 -1.29 4.65 10.44
C SER A 48 -2.67 4.10 10.87
N GLN A 49 -3.35 3.39 9.97
CA GLN A 49 -4.67 2.80 10.22
C GLN A 49 -4.61 1.37 10.77
N GLY A 50 -3.42 0.82 11.02
CA GLY A 50 -3.30 -0.53 11.59
C GLY A 50 -3.47 -1.67 10.59
N THR A 51 -3.35 -1.40 9.28
CA THR A 51 -3.69 -2.37 8.23
C THR A 51 -2.48 -3.16 7.74
N VAL A 52 -2.15 -4.27 8.42
CA VAL A 52 -0.96 -5.09 8.09
C VAL A 52 -0.95 -5.57 6.63
N GLU A 53 -2.08 -6.09 6.13
CA GLU A 53 -2.19 -6.59 4.75
C GLU A 53 -2.11 -5.45 3.72
N GLY A 54 -2.66 -4.28 4.04
CA GLY A 54 -2.58 -3.08 3.22
C GLY A 54 -1.14 -2.58 3.06
N VAL A 55 -0.42 -2.45 4.19
CA VAL A 55 1.01 -2.13 4.18
C VAL A 55 1.82 -3.15 3.38
N ARG A 56 1.53 -4.46 3.53
CA ARG A 56 2.23 -5.52 2.79
C ARG A 56 2.01 -5.37 1.28
N ALA A 57 0.76 -5.21 0.85
CA ALA A 57 0.40 -5.07 -0.55
C ALA A 57 1.03 -3.81 -1.18
N LEU A 58 0.98 -2.67 -0.47
CA LEU A 58 1.52 -1.40 -0.95
C LEU A 58 3.05 -1.37 -0.93
N ALA A 59 3.71 -2.01 0.04
CA ALA A 59 5.16 -2.14 0.05
C ALA A 59 5.65 -2.94 -1.18
N GLN A 60 5.00 -4.07 -1.51
CA GLN A 60 5.33 -4.83 -2.71
C GLN A 60 5.05 -4.02 -3.99
N LEU A 61 3.95 -3.28 -4.02
CA LEU A 61 3.60 -2.43 -5.16
C LEU A 61 4.62 -1.27 -5.33
N ALA A 62 5.13 -0.71 -4.23
CA ALA A 62 6.14 0.33 -4.24
C ALA A 62 7.47 -0.21 -4.80
N LEU A 63 7.92 -1.38 -4.33
CA LEU A 63 9.11 -2.05 -4.86
C LEU A 63 8.99 -2.30 -6.37
N ASN A 64 7.84 -2.81 -6.81
CA ASN A 64 7.56 -3.04 -8.24
C ASN A 64 7.53 -1.73 -9.05
N ALA A 65 7.20 -0.61 -8.42
CA ALA A 65 7.24 0.73 -9.01
C ALA A 65 8.63 1.40 -8.91
N GLY A 66 9.67 0.66 -8.48
CA GLY A 66 11.05 1.13 -8.40
C GLY A 66 11.38 1.86 -7.09
N ALA A 67 10.60 1.65 -6.03
CA ALA A 67 10.98 2.11 -4.70
C ALA A 67 12.13 1.29 -4.15
N THR A 68 13.03 1.96 -3.42
CA THR A 68 14.07 1.27 -2.66
C THR A 68 13.56 0.91 -1.26
N LYS A 69 14.27 -0.01 -0.61
CA LYS A 69 14.03 -0.34 0.80
C LYS A 69 14.21 0.90 1.67
N GLU A 70 15.18 1.74 1.36
CA GLU A 70 15.48 2.98 2.07
C GLU A 70 14.30 3.95 2.00
N GLU A 71 13.72 4.16 0.80
CA GLU A 71 12.54 5.01 0.63
C GLU A 71 11.33 4.50 1.42
N ILE A 72 11.12 3.18 1.47
CA ILE A 72 10.08 2.56 2.29
C ILE A 72 10.35 2.80 3.79
N MET A 73 11.58 2.61 4.25
CA MET A 73 11.94 2.81 5.65
C MET A 73 11.84 4.28 6.08
N GLU A 74 12.20 5.22 5.21
CA GLU A 74 12.02 6.66 5.48
C GLU A 74 10.54 7.04 5.53
N THR A 75 9.72 6.46 4.66
CA THR A 75 8.26 6.65 4.68
C THR A 75 7.66 6.19 6.02
N ILE A 76 8.06 5.02 6.51
CA ILE A 76 7.60 4.52 7.83
C ILE A 76 8.12 5.38 8.98
N ARG A 77 9.34 5.93 8.88
CA ARG A 77 9.88 6.88 9.87
C ARG A 77 9.02 8.15 9.96
N VAL A 78 8.60 8.70 8.82
CA VAL A 78 7.68 9.85 8.78
C VAL A 78 6.32 9.49 9.37
N ALA A 79 5.75 8.34 9.00
CA ALA A 79 4.48 7.88 9.55
C ALA A 79 4.56 7.68 11.08
N GLN A 80 5.66 7.11 11.58
CA GLN A 80 5.90 6.96 13.01
C GLN A 80 6.05 8.29 13.75
N TYR A 81 6.71 9.28 13.14
CA TYR A 81 6.85 10.60 13.73
C TYR A 81 5.50 11.31 13.88
N ILE A 82 4.60 11.19 12.89
CA ILE A 82 3.30 11.87 12.87
C ILE A 82 2.23 11.09 13.65
N CYS A 83 2.15 9.77 13.48
CA CYS A 83 1.06 8.93 13.97
C CYS A 83 1.46 8.00 15.13
N GLY A 84 2.73 7.97 15.51
CA GLY A 84 3.24 7.21 16.65
C GLY A 84 3.75 5.80 16.30
N VAL A 85 4.27 5.13 17.33
CA VAL A 85 5.03 3.87 17.21
C VAL A 85 4.23 2.71 16.61
N GLY A 86 2.89 2.76 16.66
CA GLY A 86 2.02 1.75 16.05
C GLY A 86 2.36 1.48 14.58
N CYS A 87 2.70 2.52 13.81
CA CYS A 87 3.10 2.39 12.41
C CYS A 87 4.29 1.43 12.23
N VAL A 88 5.24 1.43 13.16
CA VAL A 88 6.44 0.57 13.11
C VAL A 88 6.06 -0.89 13.34
N TYR A 89 5.23 -1.18 14.35
CA TYR A 89 4.80 -2.55 14.64
C TYR A 89 3.99 -3.13 13.49
N ILE A 90 3.03 -2.37 12.94
CA ILE A 90 2.22 -2.78 11.79
C ILE A 90 3.11 -3.07 10.59
N SER A 91 4.05 -2.17 10.29
CA SER A 91 5.02 -2.37 9.22
C SER A 91 5.92 -3.58 9.45
N ALA A 92 6.39 -3.80 10.67
CA ALA A 92 7.20 -4.97 11.02
C ALA A 92 6.43 -6.29 10.78
N HIS A 93 5.13 -6.33 11.07
CA HIS A 93 4.30 -7.49 10.74
C HIS A 93 4.13 -7.68 9.22
N ALA A 94 3.99 -6.59 8.48
CA ALA A 94 3.85 -6.63 7.02
C ALA A 94 5.14 -7.10 6.32
N PHE A 95 6.29 -6.66 6.82
CA PHE A 95 7.59 -6.81 6.15
C PHE A 95 8.27 -8.17 6.31
N LYS A 96 7.80 -9.02 7.23
CA LYS A 96 8.38 -10.37 7.49
C LYS A 96 8.58 -11.20 6.22
N ASP A 97 7.68 -11.04 5.25
CA ASP A 97 7.68 -11.84 4.02
C ASP A 97 8.25 -11.07 2.81
N ILE A 98 8.57 -9.78 2.96
CA ILE A 98 9.05 -8.90 1.88
C ILE A 98 10.56 -8.72 1.95
N PHE A 99 11.07 -8.38 3.14
CA PHE A 99 12.48 -8.12 3.36
C PHE A 99 13.07 -9.27 4.16
N LYS A 100 13.59 -10.28 3.46
CA LYS A 100 14.46 -11.30 4.06
C LYS A 100 15.88 -10.77 4.20
#